data_AF-A0A0U5CZV7-F1
#
_entry.id   AF-A0A0U5CZV7-F1
#
_cell.length_a   1.000
_cell.length_b   1.000
_cell.length_c   1.000
_cell.angle_alpha   90.00
_cell.angle_beta   90.00
_cell.angle_gamma   90.00
#
_symmetry.space_group_name_H-M   'P 1'
#
loop_
_entity.id
_entity.type
_entity.pdbx_description
1 polymer ?
#
loop_
_entity_poly.entity_id
_entity_poly.type
_entity_poly.pdbx_seq_one_letter_code
_entity_poly.pdbx_strand_id
1 'polypeptide(L)' 'MSVTGLCQRCESEAKFSCDRCGALVCQAHYDPATGYCTECAAEVRGGSGPGPR' A
#
# COMPACT_ATOMS: atom_id res chain seq x y z
N MET A 1 -20.03 14.22 0.29
CA MET A 1 -18.86 14.63 -0.50
C MET A 1 -17.97 13.41 -0.65
N SER A 2 -17.86 12.88 -1.87
CA SER A 2 -17.21 11.60 -2.16
C SER A 2 -15.81 11.86 -2.70
N VAL A 3 -14.79 11.85 -1.83
CA VAL A 3 -13.38 11.87 -2.26
C VAL A 3 -13.15 10.63 -3.10
N THR A 4 -13.19 10.80 -4.41
CA THR A 4 -13.02 9.72 -5.38
C THR A 4 -11.54 9.67 -5.75
N GLY A 5 -10.84 8.65 -5.28
CA GLY A 5 -9.56 8.22 -5.87
C GLY A 5 -8.30 9.01 -5.51
N LEU A 6 -8.16 9.51 -4.28
CA LEU A 6 -6.86 10.04 -3.81
C LEU A 6 -6.08 9.00 -3.03
N CYS A 7 -4.75 9.06 -3.15
CA CYS A 7 -3.84 8.23 -2.42
C CYS A 7 -4.02 8.51 -0.93
N GLN A 8 -4.39 7.50 -0.16
CA GLN A 8 -4.64 7.67 1.28
C GLN A 8 -3.37 7.94 2.10
N ARG A 9 -2.21 8.05 1.45
CA ARG A 9 -0.91 8.33 2.08
C ARG A 9 -0.39 9.75 1.84
N CYS A 10 -0.60 10.28 0.64
CA CYS A 10 -0.09 11.60 0.23
C CYS A 10 -1.13 12.45 -0.48
N GLU A 11 -2.39 12.00 -0.51
CA GLU A 11 -3.55 12.70 -1.09
C GLU A 11 -3.38 13.07 -2.58
N SER A 12 -2.44 12.42 -3.28
CA SER A 12 -2.23 12.57 -4.73
C SER A 12 -3.19 11.69 -5.53
N GLU A 13 -3.20 11.80 -6.86
CA GLU A 13 -4.03 10.94 -7.71
C GLU A 13 -3.70 9.44 -7.50
N ALA A 14 -4.67 8.66 -7.03
CA ALA A 14 -4.52 7.21 -6.91
C ALA A 14 -4.77 6.53 -8.25
N LYS A 15 -3.89 5.60 -8.60
CA LYS A 15 -3.99 4.78 -9.81
C LYS A 15 -4.10 3.29 -9.51
N PHE A 16 -3.78 2.91 -8.28
CA PHE A 16 -3.75 1.51 -7.84
C PHE A 16 -4.57 1.36 -6.57
N SER A 17 -5.16 0.18 -6.40
CA SER A 17 -5.82 -0.23 -5.16
C SER A 17 -5.02 -1.34 -4.50
N CYS A 18 -4.87 -1.27 -3.18
CA CYS A 18 -4.28 -2.36 -2.42
C CYS A 18 -5.34 -3.43 -2.16
N ASP A 19 -5.13 -4.66 -2.66
CA ASP A 19 -6.07 -5.77 -2.45
C ASP A 19 -6.16 -6.24 -0.99
N ARG A 20 -5.16 -5.90 -0.15
CA ARG A 20 -5.13 -6.32 1.26
C ARG A 20 -5.95 -5.43 2.19
N CYS A 21 -5.85 -4.11 2.04
CA CYS A 21 -6.51 -3.14 2.91
C CYS A 21 -7.60 -2.32 2.22
N GLY A 22 -7.74 -2.46 0.89
CA GLY A 22 -8.68 -1.67 0.08
C GLY A 22 -8.27 -0.21 -0.13
N ALA A 23 -7.08 0.19 0.34
CA ALA A 23 -6.62 1.57 0.22
C ALA A 23 -6.26 1.92 -1.24
N LEU A 24 -6.67 3.12 -1.66
CA LEU A 24 -6.26 3.69 -2.94
C LEU A 24 -4.88 4.35 -2.78
N VAL A 25 -3.95 4.00 -3.67
CA VAL A 25 -2.56 4.45 -3.64
C VAL A 25 -2.07 4.90 -5.02
N CYS A 26 -1.15 5.86 -5.02
CA CYS A 26 -0.43 6.27 -6.22
C CYS A 26 0.72 5.30 -6.52
N GLN A 27 1.33 5.38 -7.70
CA GLN A 27 2.46 4.53 -8.09
C GLN A 27 3.64 4.58 -7.10
N ALA A 28 3.85 5.71 -6.42
CA ALA A 28 4.91 5.85 -5.43
C ALA A 28 4.65 5.04 -4.14
N HIS A 29 3.38 4.83 -3.80
CA HIS A 29 2.95 4.08 -2.60
C HIS A 29 2.39 2.69 -2.93
N TYR A 30 2.44 2.30 -4.20
CA TYR A 30 2.07 0.98 -4.67
C TYR A 30 3.34 0.16 -4.90
N ASP A 31 3.35 -1.05 -4.37
CA ASP A 31 4.45 -1.98 -4.54
C ASP A 31 4.08 -3.04 -5.60
N PRO A 32 4.63 -2.93 -6.82
CA PRO A 32 4.30 -3.85 -7.91
C PRO A 32 4.85 -5.26 -7.71
N ALA A 33 5.84 -5.46 -6.83
CA ALA A 33 6.40 -6.79 -6.58
C ALA A 33 5.52 -7.64 -5.66
N THR A 34 4.68 -7.02 -4.82
CA THR A 34 3.70 -7.72 -3.97
C THR A 34 2.25 -7.44 -4.34
N GLY A 35 1.99 -6.46 -5.21
CA GLY A 35 0.65 -6.04 -5.58
C GLY A 35 -0.09 -5.25 -4.50
N TYR A 36 0.62 -4.74 -3.49
CA TYR A 36 0.04 -4.12 -2.29
C TYR A 36 0.59 -2.71 -2.07
N CYS A 37 -0.03 -1.92 -1.18
CA CYS A 37 0.57 -0.66 -0.74
C CYS A 37 1.88 -0.90 0.01
N THR A 38 2.78 0.09 0.03
CA THR A 38 4.10 -0.02 0.67
C THR A 38 4.05 -0.43 2.15
N GLU A 39 3.02 -0.04 2.90
CA GLU A 39 2.78 -0.49 4.29
C GLU A 39 2.51 -2.00 4.36
N CYS A 40 1.51 -2.48 3.62
CA CYS A 40 1.17 -3.89 3.58
C CYS A 40 2.32 -4.73 2.98
N ALA A 41 3.00 -4.20 1.98
CA ALA A 41 4.17 -4.82 1.37
C ALA A 41 5.32 -4.93 2.39
N ALA A 42 5.57 -3.89 3.19
CA ALA A 42 6.57 -3.91 4.25
C ALA A 42 6.27 -4.97 5.32
N GLU A 43 5.01 -5.19 5.68
CA GLU A 43 4.64 -6.29 6.59
C GLU A 43 4.84 -7.67 5.96
N VAL A 44 4.45 -7.86 4.68
CA VAL A 44 4.61 -9.14 3.99
C VAL A 44 6.09 -9.49 3.78
N ARG A 45 6.91 -8.48 3.44
CA ARG A 45 8.36 -8.63 3.23
C ARG A 45 9.10 -8.73 4.56
N GLY A 46 8.70 -7.93 5.53
CA GLY A 46 9.27 -7.85 6.87
C GLY A 46 8.88 -9.02 7.78
N GLY A 47 7.80 -9.73 7.46
CA GLY A 47 7.39 -10.98 8.12
C GLY A 47 8.37 -12.15 7.96
N SER A 48 9.45 -11.97 7.18
CA SER A 48 10.56 -12.93 7.06
C SER A 48 11.77 -12.57 7.93
N GLY A 49 11.71 -11.54 8.77
CA GLY A 49 12.74 -11.26 9.77
C GLY A 49 12.61 -12.20 10.97
N PRO A 50 13.62 -12.99 11.34
CA PRO A 50 13.56 -13.81 12.55
C PRO A 50 13.49 -12.86 13.75
N GLY A 51 12.34 -12.79 14.41
CA GLY A 51 12.20 -12.03 15.66
C GLY A 51 13.23 -12.53 16.69
N PRO A 52 13.99 -11.64 17.36
CA PRO A 52 14.80 -12.05 18.50
C PRO A 52 13.84 -12.42 19.63
N ARG A 53 13.95 -13.68 20.02
CA ARG A 53 13.36 -14.31 21.21
C ARG A 53 14.04 -13.81 22.48
#